data_AF-A0A6A0A7M8-F1
#
_entry.id   AF-A0A6A0A7M8-F1
#
_cell.length_a   1.000
_cell.length_b   1.000
_cell.length_c   1.000
_cell.angle_alpha   90.00
_cell.angle_beta   90.00
_cell.angle_gamma   90.00
#
_symmetry.space_group_name_H-M   'P 1'
#
loop_
_entity.id
_entity.type
_entity.pdbx_description
1 polymer ?
#
loop_
_entity_poly.entity_id
_entity_poly.type
_entity_poly.pdbx_seq_one_letter_code
_entity_poly.pdbx_strand_id
1 'polypeptide(L)'
;GLCLVLGSSLQISPANEIPLNTRSKGGELVIVNLQKTPQDGSATMLVRGRVDPFLARVALALALNVLPFVRLDGVVLSHTFLSQAELDMAADTAQYCPLPQQQGGAAGVGEPQPDSSHPSVSAHGPFEVLVQVLSPGVT
;
A
#
# COMPACT_ATOMS: atom_id res chain seq x y z
N GLY A 1 23.03 17.49 15.55
CA GLY A 1 22.17 16.78 14.57
C GLY A 1 21.19 17.76 13.96
N LEU A 2 20.63 17.45 12.79
CA LEU A 2 19.61 18.27 12.11
C LEU A 2 18.33 17.45 11.98
N CYS A 3 17.19 18.04 12.34
CA CYS A 3 15.87 17.49 12.04
C CYS A 3 15.15 18.45 11.10
N LEU A 4 14.74 17.92 9.94
CA LEU A 4 13.98 18.65 8.94
C LEU A 4 12.56 18.08 8.90
N VAL A 5 11.58 18.89 9.29
CA VAL A 5 10.16 18.55 9.26
C VAL A 5 9.53 19.15 8.00
N LEU A 6 8.99 18.29 7.15
CA LEU A 6 8.37 18.69 5.88
C LEU A 6 6.90 18.29 5.87
N GLY A 7 6.00 19.26 5.74
CA GLY A 7 4.57 19.01 5.52
C GLY A 7 3.83 18.31 6.67
N SER A 8 4.39 18.25 7.87
CA SER A 8 3.74 17.65 9.05
C SER A 8 3.17 18.72 9.97
N SER A 9 1.99 18.45 10.53
CA SER A 9 1.36 19.29 11.56
C SER A 9 1.97 19.11 12.96
N LEU A 10 2.75 18.03 13.17
CA LEU A 10 3.36 17.67 14.46
C LEU A 10 2.37 17.53 15.63
N GLN A 11 1.15 17.07 15.35
CA GLN A 11 0.11 16.89 16.38
C GLN A 11 0.07 15.48 16.98
N ILE A 12 0.58 14.48 16.26
CA ILE A 12 0.42 13.08 16.64
C ILE A 12 1.68 12.58 17.36
N SER A 13 1.47 12.07 18.57
CA SER A 13 2.50 11.39 19.36
C SER A 13 2.61 9.91 18.96
N PRO A 14 3.80 9.30 19.03
CA PRO A 14 5.07 9.88 19.51
C PRO A 14 5.89 10.59 18.42
N ALA A 15 5.43 10.62 17.17
CA ALA A 15 6.20 11.15 16.04
C ALA A 15 6.57 12.64 16.23
N ASN A 16 5.71 13.43 16.88
CA ASN A 16 6.00 14.81 17.22
C ASN A 16 7.11 14.99 18.26
N GLU A 17 7.52 13.97 19.00
CA GLU A 17 8.61 14.11 19.99
C GLU A 17 10.00 14.07 19.34
N ILE A 18 10.11 13.47 18.13
CA ILE A 18 11.38 13.30 17.42
C ILE A 18 12.07 14.65 17.13
N PRO A 19 11.39 15.68 16.59
CA PRO A 19 11.99 16.98 16.35
C PRO A 19 12.38 17.70 17.64
N LEU A 20 11.54 17.63 18.69
CA LEU A 20 11.84 18.20 20.01
C LEU A 20 13.08 17.56 20.64
N ASN A 21 13.21 16.24 20.56
CA ASN A 21 14.36 15.51 21.09
C ASN A 21 15.66 15.89 20.37
N THR A 22 15.58 16.15 19.06
CA THR A 22 16.73 16.69 18.32
C THR A 22 17.12 18.07 18.83
N ARG A 23 16.13 18.95 19.02
CA ARG A 23 16.36 20.32 19.51
C ARG A 23 16.87 20.35 20.95
N SER A 24 16.36 19.50 21.83
CA SER A 24 16.76 19.43 23.25
C SER A 24 18.20 18.92 23.42
N LYS A 25 18.68 18.07 22.52
CA LYS A 25 20.08 17.61 22.45
C LYS A 25 21.04 18.60 21.78
N GLY A 26 20.61 19.85 21.57
CA GLY A 26 21.42 20.90 20.94
C GLY A 26 21.53 20.78 19.41
N GLY A 27 20.69 19.97 18.78
CA GLY A 27 20.55 19.94 17.33
C GLY A 27 19.69 21.09 16.78
N GLU A 28 19.72 21.22 15.46
CA GLU A 28 18.92 22.22 14.73
C GLU A 28 17.59 21.62 14.28
N LEU A 29 16.53 22.44 14.38
CA LEU A 29 15.18 22.07 13.94
C LEU A 29 14.72 23.05 12.86
N VAL A 30 14.44 22.53 11.66
CA VAL A 30 13.85 23.29 10.55
C VAL A 30 12.45 22.75 10.28
N ILE A 31 11.45 23.63 10.26
CA ILE A 31 10.06 23.26 9.97
C ILE A 31 9.60 23.96 8.69
N VAL A 32 9.17 23.17 7.71
CA VAL A 32 8.57 23.64 6.45
C VAL A 32 7.14 23.13 6.39
N ASN A 33 6.17 24.01 6.63
CA ASN A 33 4.76 23.66 6.55
C ASN A 33 3.91 24.88 6.18
N LEU A 34 2.82 24.68 5.46
CA LEU A 34 1.88 25.76 5.12
C LEU A 34 1.18 26.32 6.36
N GLN A 35 0.82 25.43 7.29
CA GLN A 35 0.06 25.75 8.49
C GLN A 35 0.95 25.84 9.73
N LYS A 36 0.44 26.51 10.77
CA LYS A 36 1.07 26.56 12.09
C LYS A 36 1.19 25.15 12.69
N THR A 37 2.27 24.89 13.42
CA THR A 37 2.48 23.63 14.15
C THR A 37 2.65 23.91 15.65
N PRO A 38 2.38 22.95 16.54
CA PRO A 38 2.60 23.14 17.98
C PRO A 38 4.05 23.46 18.36
N GLN A 39 5.02 23.10 17.51
CA GLN A 39 6.46 23.15 17.83
C GLN A 39 7.22 24.26 17.12
N ASP A 40 6.52 25.18 16.45
CA ASP A 40 7.15 26.28 15.72
C ASP A 40 8.10 27.11 16.62
N GLY A 41 7.77 27.27 17.90
CA GLY A 41 8.59 28.02 18.86
C GLY A 41 9.92 27.35 19.21
N SER A 42 10.09 26.06 18.90
CA SER A 42 11.34 25.32 19.10
C SER A 42 12.20 25.27 17.83
N ALA A 43 11.67 25.70 16.69
CA ALA A 43 12.38 25.66 15.42
C ALA A 43 13.44 26.78 15.34
N THR A 44 14.62 26.42 14.87
CA THR A 44 15.68 27.38 14.52
C THR A 44 15.33 28.12 13.24
N MET A 45 14.67 27.44 12.30
CA MET A 45 14.17 28.04 11.07
C MET A 45 12.75 27.55 10.78
N LEU A 46 11.89 28.49 10.42
CA LEU A 46 10.49 28.24 10.14
C LEU A 46 10.14 28.80 8.76
N VAL A 47 9.66 27.94 7.87
CA VAL A 47 9.25 28.29 6.51
C VAL A 47 7.77 27.98 6.32
N ARG A 48 6.99 29.03 6.03
CA ARG A 48 5.58 28.92 5.69
C ARG A 48 5.40 28.86 4.19
N GLY A 49 5.39 27.65 3.64
CA GLY A 49 5.35 27.45 2.20
C GLY A 49 5.13 26.01 1.79
N ARG A 50 4.99 25.81 0.48
CA ARG A 50 4.94 24.49 -0.13
C ARG A 50 6.31 23.82 -0.04
N VAL A 51 6.31 22.51 0.19
CA VAL A 51 7.55 21.73 0.36
C VAL A 51 8.30 21.60 -0.96
N ASP A 52 7.63 21.36 -2.08
CA ASP A 52 8.32 21.09 -3.36
C ASP A 52 9.19 22.26 -3.83
N PRO A 53 8.72 23.52 -3.86
CA PRO A 53 9.58 24.64 -4.24
C PRO A 53 10.73 24.89 -3.25
N PHE A 54 10.52 24.57 -1.96
CA PHE A 54 11.58 24.64 -0.97
C PHE A 54 12.67 23.60 -1.26
N LEU A 55 12.28 22.33 -1.44
CA LEU A 55 13.21 21.25 -1.76
C LEU A 55 13.90 21.45 -3.11
N ALA A 56 13.22 21.99 -4.12
CA ALA A 56 13.83 22.32 -5.40
C ALA A 56 14.98 23.34 -5.24
N ARG A 57 14.79 24.37 -4.39
CA ARG A 57 15.86 25.34 -4.07
C ARG A 57 17.00 24.70 -3.29
N VAL A 58 16.69 23.81 -2.34
CA VAL A 58 17.71 23.06 -1.59
C VAL A 58 18.52 22.15 -2.52
N ALA A 59 17.86 21.40 -3.40
CA ALA A 59 18.51 20.54 -4.38
C ALA A 59 19.44 21.35 -5.30
N LEU A 60 18.97 22.50 -5.80
CA LEU A 60 19.80 23.41 -6.59
C LEU A 60 21.02 23.91 -5.81
N ALA A 61 20.83 24.35 -4.56
CA ALA A 61 21.90 24.86 -3.72
C ALA A 61 22.96 23.80 -3.37
N LEU A 62 22.54 22.52 -3.29
CA LEU A 62 23.42 21.38 -3.05
C LEU A 62 23.96 20.74 -4.34
N ALA A 63 23.67 21.32 -5.51
CA ALA A 63 24.01 20.77 -6.83
C ALA A 63 23.51 19.32 -7.03
N LEU A 64 22.34 18.99 -6.47
CA LEU A 64 21.69 17.70 -6.61
C LEU A 64 20.66 17.73 -7.75
N ASN A 65 20.72 16.73 -8.62
CA ASN A 65 19.69 16.50 -9.64
C ASN A 65 18.57 15.61 -9.06
N VAL A 66 17.34 16.11 -9.04
CA VAL A 66 16.17 15.29 -8.66
C VAL A 66 15.84 14.38 -9.83
N LEU A 67 16.03 13.08 -9.64
CA LEU A 67 15.75 12.09 -10.69
C LEU A 67 14.23 12.01 -10.95
N PRO A 68 13.82 11.83 -12.21
CA PRO A 68 12.42 11.56 -12.51
C PRO A 68 12.03 10.22 -11.88
N PHE A 69 10.86 10.19 -11.24
CA PHE A 69 10.28 8.94 -10.77
C PHE A 69 9.83 8.12 -11.98
N VAL A 70 10.29 6.86 -12.05
CA VAL A 70 9.86 5.88 -13.05
C VAL A 70 9.10 4.78 -12.33
N ARG A 71 7.81 4.65 -12.65
CA ARG A 71 7.00 3.53 -12.16
C ARG A 71 7.37 2.27 -12.93
N LEU A 72 7.82 1.25 -12.22
CA LEU A 72 8.09 -0.07 -12.78
C LEU A 72 6.91 -0.99 -12.46
N ASP A 73 6.04 -1.21 -13.44
CA ASP A 73 4.99 -2.23 -13.36
C ASP A 73 5.54 -3.54 -13.93
N GLY A 74 5.50 -4.60 -13.12
CA GLY A 74 5.98 -5.94 -13.51
C GLY A 74 4.93 -7.00 -13.20
N VAL A 75 4.76 -7.95 -14.13
CA VAL A 75 3.98 -9.17 -13.89
C VAL A 75 4.96 -10.33 -13.80
N VAL A 76 4.94 -11.05 -12.69
CA VAL A 76 5.70 -12.29 -12.53
C VAL A 76 4.82 -13.43 -13.02
N LEU A 77 5.25 -14.09 -14.09
CA LEU A 77 4.61 -15.32 -14.57
C LEU A 77 5.45 -16.51 -14.14
N SER A 78 4.93 -17.28 -13.19
CA SER A 78 5.47 -18.58 -12.82
C SER A 78 4.63 -19.65 -13.52
N HIS A 79 5.29 -20.61 -14.17
CA HIS A 79 4.63 -21.77 -14.76
C HIS A 79 5.22 -23.04 -14.13
N THR A 80 4.35 -23.95 -13.73
CA THR A 80 4.74 -25.30 -13.30
C THR A 80 4.19 -26.26 -14.33
N PHE A 81 5.07 -26.94 -15.07
CA PHE A 81 4.64 -28.01 -15.98
C PHE A 81 4.35 -29.26 -15.15
N LEU A 82 3.10 -29.69 -15.16
CA LEU A 82 2.72 -31.03 -14.70
C LEU A 82 2.89 -32.02 -15.86
N SER A 83 3.40 -33.21 -15.57
CA SER A 83 3.34 -34.32 -16.49
C SER A 83 1.90 -34.81 -16.65
N GLN A 84 1.58 -35.44 -17.79
CA GLN A 84 0.22 -35.95 -18.06
C GLN A 84 -0.29 -36.87 -16.94
N ALA A 85 0.59 -37.64 -16.31
CA ALA A 85 0.26 -38.53 -15.20
C ALA A 85 -0.19 -37.79 -13.91
N GLU A 86 0.27 -36.56 -13.70
CA GLU A 86 -0.09 -35.73 -12.53
C GLU A 86 -1.42 -35.00 -12.75
N LEU A 87 -1.75 -34.65 -13.99
CA LEU A 87 -3.06 -34.11 -14.40
C LEU A 87 -4.18 -35.13 -14.18
N ASP A 88 -3.92 -36.40 -14.51
CA ASP A 88 -4.89 -37.48 -14.34
C ASP A 88 -5.16 -37.77 -12.85
N MET A 89 -4.17 -37.61 -11.97
CA MET A 89 -4.34 -37.75 -10.52
C MET A 89 -5.09 -36.59 -9.86
N ALA A 90 -4.96 -35.37 -10.37
CA ALA A 90 -5.66 -34.19 -9.82
C ALA A 90 -7.16 -34.19 -10.17
N ALA A 91 -7.54 -34.73 -11.33
CA ALA A 91 -8.92 -34.80 -11.79
C ALA A 91 -9.80 -35.73 -10.93
N ASP A 92 -9.22 -36.77 -10.33
CA ASP A 92 -9.97 -37.78 -9.57
C ASP A 92 -10.39 -37.32 -8.16
N THR A 93 -9.78 -36.26 -7.63
CA THR A 93 -10.13 -35.73 -6.29
C THR A 93 -11.36 -34.80 -6.32
N ALA A 94 -11.84 -34.38 -7.48
CA ALA A 94 -13.03 -33.53 -7.62
C ALA A 94 -14.36 -34.29 -7.47
N GLN A 95 -14.33 -35.63 -7.37
CA GLN A 95 -15.54 -36.47 -7.47
C GLN A 95 -16.06 -37.02 -6.13
N TYR A 96 -15.46 -36.63 -4.99
CA TYR A 96 -15.96 -36.99 -3.67
C TYR A 96 -16.21 -35.77 -2.76
N CYS A 97 -17.29 -35.04 -3.03
CA CYS A 97 -17.96 -34.27 -1.98
C CYS A 97 -19.06 -35.15 -1.37
N PRO A 98 -18.95 -35.65 -0.14
CA PRO A 98 -20.10 -36.26 0.51
C PRO A 98 -21.12 -35.15 0.80
N LEU A 99 -22.31 -35.25 0.19
CA LEU A 99 -23.44 -34.39 0.51
C LEU A 99 -23.86 -34.63 1.98
N PRO A 100 -24.05 -33.58 2.81
CA PRO A 100 -24.63 -33.75 4.13
C PRO A 100 -26.10 -34.19 4.02
N GLN A 101 -26.43 -35.33 4.63
CA GLN A 101 -27.81 -35.83 4.71
C GLN A 101 -28.67 -34.86 5.52
N GLN A 102 -29.76 -34.38 4.92
CA GLN A 102 -30.75 -33.54 5.59
C GLN A 102 -31.60 -34.35 6.58
N GLN A 103 -31.67 -33.89 7.84
CA GLN A 103 -32.86 -34.07 8.68
C GLN A 103 -33.30 -32.69 9.19
N GLY A 104 -34.59 -32.39 8.96
CA GLY A 104 -35.13 -31.05 8.90
C GLY A 104 -35.48 -30.36 10.22
N GLY A 105 -35.97 -29.13 10.08
CA GLY A 105 -36.56 -28.31 11.13
C GLY A 105 -36.68 -26.85 10.71
N ALA A 106 -37.92 -26.36 10.57
CA ALA A 106 -38.29 -25.07 10.01
C ALA A 106 -37.93 -23.85 10.88
N ALA A 107 -37.63 -22.71 10.25
CA ALA A 107 -38.19 -21.37 10.54
C ALA A 107 -37.53 -20.32 9.62
N GLY A 108 -38.35 -19.47 8.99
CA GLY A 108 -37.93 -18.54 7.94
C GLY A 108 -37.17 -17.29 8.40
N VAL A 109 -36.78 -16.45 7.44
CA VAL A 109 -37.30 -15.08 7.19
C VAL A 109 -36.40 -14.43 6.10
N GLY A 110 -37.02 -13.95 5.02
CA GLY A 110 -36.62 -12.74 4.27
C GLY A 110 -35.47 -12.83 3.24
N GLU A 111 -35.83 -12.98 1.96
CA GLU A 111 -35.00 -12.52 0.84
C GLU A 111 -35.03 -10.99 0.74
N PRO A 112 -33.88 -10.38 0.39
CA PRO A 112 -33.91 -9.37 -0.67
C PRO A 112 -32.79 -9.58 -1.69
N GLN A 113 -33.18 -9.66 -2.96
CA GLN A 113 -32.33 -9.59 -4.13
C GLN A 113 -31.84 -8.13 -4.34
N PRO A 114 -30.59 -7.92 -4.79
CA PRO A 114 -30.42 -6.96 -5.86
C PRO A 114 -29.51 -7.42 -7.00
N ASP A 115 -29.83 -6.79 -8.11
CA ASP A 115 -29.52 -7.08 -9.49
C ASP A 115 -28.08 -6.74 -9.92
N SER A 116 -27.73 -7.36 -11.04
CA SER A 116 -26.64 -7.17 -11.98
C SER A 116 -25.70 -5.96 -11.83
N SER A 117 -24.39 -6.22 -11.84
CA SER A 117 -23.44 -5.54 -12.74
C SER A 117 -22.01 -6.10 -12.65
N HIS A 118 -21.44 -6.41 -13.83
CA HIS A 118 -20.02 -6.66 -14.17
C HIS A 118 -19.47 -8.11 -14.18
N PRO A 119 -18.50 -8.40 -15.09
CA PRO A 119 -18.69 -9.37 -16.16
C PRO A 119 -18.04 -10.73 -15.88
N SER A 120 -18.67 -11.78 -16.39
CA SER A 120 -18.14 -13.12 -16.51
C SER A 120 -17.02 -13.17 -17.56
N VAL A 121 -15.79 -13.46 -17.11
CA VAL A 121 -14.70 -13.89 -18.01
C VAL A 121 -14.72 -15.42 -18.04
N SER A 122 -15.14 -15.95 -19.19
CA SER A 122 -15.04 -17.38 -19.50
C SER A 122 -13.69 -17.64 -20.15
N ALA A 123 -12.90 -18.54 -19.56
CA ALA A 123 -11.76 -19.17 -20.20
C ALA A 123 -11.98 -20.69 -20.16
N HIS A 124 -12.47 -21.26 -21.25
CA HIS A 124 -12.50 -22.71 -21.46
C HIS A 124 -11.20 -23.14 -22.14
N GLY A 125 -10.38 -23.94 -21.45
CA GLY A 125 -9.16 -24.56 -21.95
C GLY A 125 -8.25 -25.02 -20.78
N PRO A 126 -7.38 -26.03 -20.96
CA PRO A 126 -6.72 -26.75 -19.85
C PRO A 126 -5.53 -26.00 -19.22
N PHE A 127 -5.51 -24.67 -19.30
CA PHE A 127 -4.42 -23.85 -18.77
C PHE A 127 -4.97 -22.95 -17.66
N GLU A 128 -4.87 -23.40 -16.41
CA GLU A 128 -4.97 -22.48 -15.27
C GLU A 128 -3.71 -21.61 -15.24
N VAL A 129 -3.82 -20.42 -15.82
CA VAL A 129 -2.83 -19.36 -15.62
C VAL A 129 -3.17 -18.68 -14.29
N LEU A 130 -2.49 -19.08 -13.21
CA LEU A 130 -2.59 -18.39 -11.94
C LEU A 130 -1.87 -17.03 -12.05
N VAL A 131 -2.61 -15.99 -12.45
CA VAL A 131 -2.10 -14.61 -12.46
C VAL A 131 -2.13 -14.09 -11.02
N GLN A 132 -1.00 -14.17 -10.33
CA GLN A 132 -0.84 -13.54 -9.04
C GLN A 132 -0.51 -12.06 -9.25
N VAL A 133 -1.52 -11.19 -9.25
CA VAL A 133 -1.31 -9.74 -9.18
C VAL A 133 -0.74 -9.44 -7.79
N LEU A 134 0.57 -9.25 -7.70
CA LEU A 134 1.18 -8.72 -6.49
C LEU A 134 0.76 -7.25 -6.38
N SER A 135 -0.10 -6.94 -5.41
CA SER A 135 -0.33 -5.57 -4.96
C SER A 135 1.03 -4.93 -4.67
N PRO A 136 1.28 -3.69 -5.09
CA PRO A 136 2.60 -3.08 -4.98
C PRO A 136 3.04 -3.06 -3.51
N GLY A 137 3.98 -3.94 -3.18
CA GLY A 137 4.75 -3.89 -1.96
C GLY A 137 5.63 -2.67 -2.03
N VAL A 138 5.39 -1.73 -1.12
CA VAL A 138 6.22 -0.55 -0.89
C VAL A 138 7.68 -0.99 -0.73
N THR A 139 8.56 -0.50 -1.60
CA THR A 139 9.92 -0.10 -1.21
C THR A 139 10.50 0.89 -2.22
#